data_AF-A0A1Z4BT78-F1
#
_entry.id   AF-A0A1Z4BT78-F1
#
_cell.length_a   1.000
_cell.length_b   1.000
_cell.length_c   1.000
_cell.angle_alpha   90.00
_cell.angle_beta   90.00
_cell.angle_gamma   90.00
#
_symmetry.space_group_name_H-M   'P 1'
#
loop_
_entity.id
_entity.type
_entity.pdbx_description
1 polymer ?
#
loop_
_entity_poly.entity_id
_entity_poly.type
_entity_poly.pdbx_seq_one_letter_code
_entity_poly.pdbx_strand_id
1 'polypeptide(L)'
;MQTINFLSGQFLWEFSLASLGKWKNSWDEERDFEVYKLIGIYNNILWAFIEIGGFIGLDIKTGELKYRISEYHMGKESKLFFRSDYYLDNERGKIFGLAHIFIEIDLNQAPPFVTQYGLQEEFEKYNIKKANDTAEDFVVQDNLLYFYLAEQLRFGVLDINTKEIIYVSEPIAVVERDDCFTQLKDLKVSENKVYILDSNHTLHIFEREE
;
A
#
# COMPACT_ATOMS: atom_id res chain seq x y z
N MET A 1 19.16 -5.67 -6.34
CA MET A 1 18.15 -5.82 -7.41
C MET A 1 18.88 -6.08 -8.71
N GLN A 2 18.52 -7.13 -9.44
CA GLN A 2 19.15 -7.50 -10.71
C GLN A 2 18.10 -7.68 -11.78
N THR A 3 18.44 -7.33 -13.01
CA THR A 3 17.61 -7.62 -14.18
C THR A 3 18.35 -8.56 -15.11
N ILE A 4 17.66 -9.62 -15.51
CA ILE A 4 18.16 -10.67 -16.39
C ILE A 4 17.19 -10.79 -17.55
N ASN A 5 17.70 -10.89 -18.77
CA ASN A 5 16.89 -11.21 -19.93
C ASN A 5 16.34 -12.63 -19.78
N PHE A 6 15.03 -12.77 -19.64
CA PHE A 6 14.38 -14.05 -19.36
C PHE A 6 14.61 -15.13 -20.44
N LEU A 7 14.86 -14.75 -21.70
CA LEU A 7 15.05 -15.70 -22.80
C LEU A 7 16.48 -16.20 -22.93
N SER A 8 17.46 -15.34 -22.68
CA SER A 8 18.89 -15.65 -22.86
C SER A 8 19.63 -15.91 -21.56
N GLY A 9 19.04 -15.56 -20.40
CA GLY A 9 19.74 -15.52 -19.12
C GLY A 9 20.80 -14.42 -19.04
N GLN A 10 20.89 -13.53 -20.03
CA GLN A 10 21.88 -12.47 -20.06
C GLN A 10 21.60 -11.45 -18.94
N PHE A 11 22.60 -11.22 -18.09
CA PHE A 11 22.60 -10.12 -17.14
C PHE A 11 22.50 -8.77 -17.86
N LEU A 12 21.57 -7.91 -17.43
CA LEU A 12 21.37 -6.58 -18.00
C LEU A 12 21.95 -5.49 -17.10
N TRP A 13 21.54 -5.45 -15.82
CA TRP A 13 22.06 -4.50 -14.84
C TRP A 13 21.79 -4.99 -13.41
N GLU A 14 22.52 -4.39 -12.46
CA GLU A 14 22.35 -4.57 -11.02
C GLU A 14 22.34 -3.22 -10.32
N PHE A 15 21.46 -3.09 -9.34
CA PHE A 15 21.50 -2.05 -8.33
C PHE A 15 21.67 -2.69 -6.94
N SER A 16 22.75 -2.38 -6.25
CA SER A 16 23.02 -2.89 -4.89
C SER A 16 22.42 -1.95 -3.85
N LEU A 17 21.48 -2.45 -3.02
CA LEU A 17 20.90 -1.66 -1.93
C LEU A 17 21.94 -1.24 -0.88
N ALA A 18 23.08 -1.95 -0.78
CA ALA A 18 24.18 -1.57 0.10
C ALA A 18 24.75 -0.18 -0.24
N SER A 19 24.58 0.31 -1.49
CA SER A 19 24.99 1.67 -1.87
C SER A 19 24.16 2.75 -1.18
N LEU A 20 23.02 2.40 -0.59
CA LEU A 20 22.15 3.32 0.17
C LEU A 20 22.58 3.48 1.63
N GLY A 21 23.60 2.72 2.06
CA GLY A 21 24.05 2.61 3.44
C GLY A 21 23.30 1.53 4.22
N LYS A 22 23.31 1.66 5.54
CA LYS A 22 22.57 0.81 6.48
C LYS A 22 21.61 1.64 7.31
N TRP A 23 20.59 1.01 7.83
CA TRP A 23 19.68 1.61 8.82
C TRP A 23 19.86 0.93 10.17
N LYS A 24 19.43 1.58 11.25
CA LYS A 24 19.52 1.06 12.61
C LYS A 24 18.14 0.66 13.11
N ASN A 25 18.01 -0.56 13.62
CA ASN A 25 16.78 -1.01 14.25
C ASN A 25 16.59 -0.40 15.65
N SER A 26 15.48 -0.73 16.31
CA SER A 26 15.19 -0.25 17.67
C SER A 26 16.18 -0.71 18.74
N TRP A 27 17.09 -1.63 18.41
CA TRP A 27 18.15 -2.18 19.25
C TRP A 27 19.53 -1.60 18.89
N ASP A 28 19.57 -0.54 18.07
CA ASP A 28 20.77 0.13 17.54
C ASP A 28 21.65 -0.76 16.64
N GLU A 29 21.13 -1.90 16.19
CA GLU A 29 21.84 -2.81 15.29
C GLU A 29 21.74 -2.31 13.85
N GLU A 30 22.86 -2.31 13.14
CA GLU A 30 22.88 -2.00 11.72
C GLU A 30 22.28 -3.15 10.90
N ARG A 31 21.41 -2.79 9.96
CA ARG A 31 20.76 -3.68 9.02
C ARG A 31 20.91 -3.15 7.60
N ASP A 32 21.06 -4.06 6.66
CA ASP A 32 21.00 -3.71 5.24
C ASP A 32 19.54 -3.40 4.87
N PHE A 33 19.36 -2.58 3.83
CA PHE A 33 18.03 -2.35 3.28
C PHE A 33 17.55 -3.57 2.50
N GLU A 34 16.27 -3.89 2.61
CA GLU A 34 15.60 -4.94 1.85
C GLU A 34 14.49 -4.35 0.97
N VAL A 35 14.22 -4.97 -0.18
CA VAL A 35 13.05 -4.61 -0.98
C VAL A 35 11.83 -5.22 -0.31
N TYR A 36 10.93 -4.37 0.17
CA TYR A 36 9.67 -4.82 0.76
C TYR A 36 8.63 -5.12 -0.32
N LYS A 37 8.43 -4.17 -1.26
CA LYS A 37 7.44 -4.31 -2.33
C LYS A 37 7.91 -3.67 -3.62
N LEU A 38 7.69 -4.36 -4.74
CA LEU A 38 7.76 -3.75 -6.07
C LEU A 38 6.43 -3.03 -6.33
N ILE A 39 6.51 -1.74 -6.65
CA ILE A 39 5.32 -0.88 -6.81
C ILE A 39 4.85 -0.89 -8.26
N GLY A 40 5.80 -0.80 -9.18
CA GLY A 40 5.52 -0.85 -10.61
C GLY A 40 6.47 0.05 -11.40
N ILE A 41 6.16 0.22 -12.69
CA ILE A 41 6.95 1.02 -13.60
C ILE A 41 6.11 2.19 -14.08
N TYR A 42 6.62 3.41 -13.92
CA TYR A 42 6.01 4.64 -14.41
C TYR A 42 7.08 5.51 -15.06
N ASN A 43 6.82 6.02 -16.28
CA ASN A 43 7.77 6.86 -17.04
C ASN A 43 9.21 6.31 -17.11
N ASN A 44 9.36 5.02 -17.42
CA ASN A 44 10.63 4.27 -17.46
C ASN A 44 11.38 4.17 -16.12
N ILE A 45 10.73 4.51 -15.01
CA ILE A 45 11.27 4.36 -13.66
C ILE A 45 10.60 3.16 -12.98
N LEU A 46 11.40 2.21 -12.54
CA LEU A 46 10.98 1.16 -11.62
C LEU A 46 10.91 1.74 -10.21
N TRP A 47 9.72 1.75 -9.64
CA TRP A 47 9.48 2.14 -8.26
C TRP A 47 9.44 0.91 -7.36
N ALA A 48 10.22 0.97 -6.28
CA ALA A 48 10.23 -0.04 -5.24
C ALA A 48 10.17 0.63 -3.86
N PHE A 49 9.41 0.04 -2.96
CA PHE A 49 9.42 0.39 -1.55
C PHE A 49 10.45 -0.50 -0.83
N ILE A 50 11.35 0.13 -0.10
CA ILE A 50 12.42 -0.52 0.66
C ILE A 50 12.13 -0.38 2.16
N GLU A 51 12.37 -1.46 2.91
CA GLU A 51 12.11 -1.51 4.35
C GLU A 51 12.81 -0.35 5.06
N ILE A 52 12.05 0.51 5.75
CA ILE A 52 12.60 1.61 6.56
C ILE A 52 13.48 2.59 5.75
N GLY A 53 13.34 2.56 4.41
CA GLY A 53 14.09 3.42 3.50
C GLY A 53 13.20 4.29 2.61
N GLY A 54 11.89 4.05 2.63
CA GLY A 54 10.91 4.72 1.78
C GLY A 54 10.93 4.17 0.35
N PHE A 55 10.87 5.05 -0.66
CA PHE A 55 10.83 4.64 -2.06
C PHE A 55 12.15 4.91 -2.77
N ILE A 56 12.51 4.00 -3.67
CA ILE A 56 13.55 4.22 -4.69
C ILE A 56 12.93 4.17 -6.08
N GLY A 57 13.42 5.03 -6.95
CA GLY A 57 13.12 5.04 -8.38
C GLY A 57 14.38 4.75 -9.17
N LEU A 58 14.42 3.62 -9.86
CA LEU A 58 15.54 3.19 -10.71
C LEU A 58 15.17 3.35 -12.18
N ASP A 59 16.08 3.85 -13.02
CA ASP A 59 15.92 3.75 -14.47
C ASP A 59 15.84 2.27 -14.88
N ILE A 60 14.73 1.85 -15.49
CA ILE A 60 14.48 0.43 -15.79
C ILE A 60 15.46 -0.15 -16.81
N LYS A 61 16.13 0.68 -17.61
CA LYS A 61 17.07 0.23 -18.65
C LYS A 61 18.49 0.11 -18.11
N THR A 62 18.89 0.98 -17.18
CA THR A 62 20.29 1.06 -16.70
C THR A 62 20.48 0.59 -15.26
N GLY A 63 19.41 0.55 -14.47
CA GLY A 63 19.48 0.31 -13.02
C GLY A 63 19.98 1.52 -12.22
N GLU A 64 20.16 2.69 -12.86
CA GLU A 64 20.64 3.90 -12.19
C GLU A 64 19.58 4.45 -11.23
N LEU A 65 19.98 4.77 -10.00
CA LEU A 65 19.13 5.44 -9.02
C LEU A 65 18.82 6.88 -9.46
N LYS A 66 17.56 7.14 -9.81
CA LYS A 66 17.07 8.49 -10.20
C LYS A 66 16.42 9.22 -9.03
N TYR A 67 15.71 8.49 -8.17
CA TYR A 67 14.95 9.09 -7.09
C TYR A 67 15.09 8.29 -5.80
N ARG A 68 15.13 9.00 -4.67
CA ARG A 68 15.04 8.44 -3.32
C ARG A 68 14.10 9.31 -2.50
N ILE A 69 12.99 8.73 -2.06
CA ILE A 69 12.02 9.37 -1.17
C ILE A 69 12.19 8.69 0.18
N SER A 70 12.98 9.29 1.07
CA SER A 70 13.21 8.72 2.41
C SER A 70 11.99 8.89 3.31
N GLU A 71 11.84 7.99 4.28
CA GLU A 71 10.84 8.11 5.35
C GLU A 71 10.89 9.45 6.07
N TYR A 72 12.07 10.03 6.27
CA TYR A 72 12.24 11.31 6.94
C TYR A 72 11.63 12.48 6.14
N HIS A 73 11.59 12.38 4.81
CA HIS A 73 10.89 13.34 3.95
C HIS A 73 9.37 13.15 3.99
N MET A 74 8.88 12.09 4.62
CA MET A 74 7.46 11.78 4.80
C MET A 74 6.92 12.20 6.18
N GLY A 75 7.59 13.12 6.90
CA GLY A 75 7.02 13.83 8.06
C GLY A 75 7.00 13.08 9.40
N LYS A 76 6.33 13.64 10.42
CA LYS A 76 6.33 13.14 11.82
C LYS A 76 5.68 11.76 11.98
N GLU A 77 4.76 11.40 11.09
CA GLU A 77 4.09 10.09 11.05
C GLU A 77 4.90 9.03 10.27
N SER A 78 6.15 9.34 9.88
CA SER A 78 7.07 8.50 9.09
C SER A 78 7.21 7.05 9.57
N LYS A 79 7.02 6.79 10.86
CA LYS A 79 7.09 5.43 11.43
C LYS A 79 5.93 4.51 11.05
N LEU A 80 4.80 5.07 10.62
CA LEU A 80 3.60 4.31 10.28
C LEU A 80 3.55 3.94 8.78
N PHE A 81 4.52 4.40 7.98
CA PHE A 81 4.64 4.10 6.56
C PHE A 81 4.99 2.64 6.27
N PHE A 82 5.61 1.92 7.21
CA PHE A 82 6.08 0.54 6.98
C PHE A 82 4.98 -0.50 6.92
N ARG A 83 3.73 -0.12 7.18
CA ARG A 83 2.59 -1.04 7.28
C ARG A 83 1.47 -0.74 6.29
N SER A 84 1.64 0.26 5.44
CA SER A 84 0.65 0.56 4.41
C SER A 84 0.87 -0.30 3.19
N ASP A 85 -0.22 -0.73 2.55
CA ASP A 85 -0.08 -1.10 1.16
C ASP A 85 0.17 0.16 0.31
N TYR A 86 0.73 -0.08 -0.88
CA TYR A 86 0.93 0.96 -1.89
C TYR A 86 0.44 0.51 -3.26
N TYR A 87 -0.28 1.41 -3.94
CA TYR A 87 -0.84 1.22 -5.26
C TYR A 87 -0.30 2.26 -6.24
N LEU A 88 0.16 1.82 -7.41
CA LEU A 88 0.57 2.71 -8.50
C LEU A 88 -0.63 3.00 -9.42
N ASP A 89 -1.11 4.23 -9.38
CA ASP A 89 -2.04 4.77 -10.37
C ASP A 89 -1.24 5.30 -11.57
N ASN A 90 -1.14 4.47 -12.61
CA ASN A 90 -0.44 4.83 -13.85
C ASN A 90 -1.13 5.95 -14.64
N GLU A 91 -2.46 6.09 -14.53
CA GLU A 91 -3.19 7.12 -15.27
C GLU A 91 -2.88 8.50 -14.71
N ARG A 92 -2.83 8.60 -13.38
CA ARG A 92 -2.49 9.86 -12.68
C ARG A 92 -1.00 10.07 -12.50
N GLY A 93 -0.18 9.04 -12.64
CA GLY A 93 1.24 9.09 -12.29
C GLY A 93 1.44 9.31 -10.78
N LYS A 94 0.69 8.56 -9.97
CA LYS A 94 0.72 8.69 -8.51
C LYS A 94 0.88 7.34 -7.82
N ILE A 95 1.55 7.33 -6.67
CA ILE A 95 1.50 6.21 -5.73
C ILE A 95 0.55 6.61 -4.61
N PHE A 96 -0.43 5.75 -4.33
CA PHE A 96 -1.33 5.89 -3.19
C PHE A 96 -0.91 4.94 -2.07
N GLY A 97 -1.08 5.39 -0.83
CA GLY A 97 -0.95 4.54 0.35
C GLY A 97 -2.06 4.83 1.34
N LEU A 98 -2.47 3.80 2.09
CA LEU A 98 -3.50 3.92 3.13
C LEU A 98 -2.99 3.35 4.46
N ALA A 99 -3.20 4.12 5.51
CA ALA A 99 -3.17 3.70 6.92
C ALA A 99 -4.25 4.51 7.66
N HIS A 100 -3.93 5.06 8.84
CA HIS A 100 -4.73 6.12 9.50
C HIS A 100 -4.66 7.48 8.78
N ILE A 101 -3.84 7.58 7.73
CA ILE A 101 -3.76 8.70 6.79
C ILE A 101 -3.85 8.16 5.36
N PHE A 102 -4.29 9.01 4.44
CA PHE A 102 -4.16 8.76 3.00
C PHE A 102 -2.92 9.49 2.48
N ILE A 103 -2.10 8.80 1.70
CA ILE A 103 -0.85 9.33 1.14
C ILE A 103 -0.96 9.36 -0.37
N GLU A 104 -0.52 10.48 -0.96
CA GLU A 104 -0.26 10.59 -2.38
C GLU A 104 1.20 10.94 -2.64
N ILE A 105 1.85 10.22 -3.55
CA ILE A 105 3.16 10.58 -4.08
C ILE A 105 2.98 10.93 -5.55
N ASP A 106 3.15 12.20 -5.90
CA ASP A 106 3.10 12.69 -7.28
C ASP A 106 4.42 12.41 -8.00
N LEU A 107 4.39 11.54 -9.00
CA LEU A 107 5.54 11.12 -9.79
C LEU A 107 5.75 11.99 -11.04
N ASN A 108 4.85 12.93 -11.32
CA ASN A 108 4.96 13.85 -12.47
C ASN A 108 5.94 15.01 -12.20
N GLN A 109 6.41 15.13 -10.96
CA GLN A 109 7.31 16.19 -10.52
C GLN A 109 8.70 15.63 -10.23
N ALA A 110 9.72 16.45 -10.43
CA ALA A 110 11.11 16.11 -10.11
C ALA A 110 11.67 17.15 -9.12
N PRO A 111 11.91 16.77 -7.84
CA PRO A 111 11.69 15.45 -7.25
C PRO A 111 10.19 15.13 -7.06
N PRO A 112 9.82 13.84 -6.91
CA PRO A 112 8.47 13.45 -6.54
C PRO A 112 8.01 14.13 -5.26
N PHE A 113 6.72 14.44 -5.16
CA PHE A 113 6.15 15.20 -4.05
C PHE A 113 5.18 14.36 -3.22
N VAL A 114 5.35 14.33 -1.90
CA VAL A 114 4.52 13.55 -0.98
C VAL A 114 3.48 14.45 -0.30
N THR A 115 2.21 14.08 -0.40
CA THR A 115 1.09 14.74 0.28
C THR A 115 0.41 13.76 1.22
N GLN A 116 0.00 14.24 2.40
CA GLN A 116 -0.70 13.45 3.42
C GLN A 116 -2.03 14.09 3.77
N TYR A 117 -3.04 13.25 3.90
CA TYR A 117 -4.40 13.63 4.27
C TYR A 117 -4.79 12.86 5.53
N GLY A 118 -5.09 13.59 6.60
CA GLY A 118 -5.59 12.97 7.83
C GLY A 118 -6.99 12.40 7.61
N LEU A 119 -7.21 11.14 7.99
CA LEU A 119 -8.52 10.48 7.90
C LEU A 119 -9.24 10.41 9.26
N GLN A 120 -8.77 11.17 10.26
CA GLN A 120 -9.29 11.10 11.62
C GLN A 120 -10.80 11.39 11.68
N GLU A 121 -11.23 12.50 11.08
CA GLU A 121 -12.64 12.89 11.10
C GLU A 121 -13.50 11.88 10.33
N GLU A 122 -12.99 11.36 9.21
CA GLU A 122 -13.65 10.31 8.43
C GLU A 122 -13.82 9.03 9.26
N PHE A 123 -12.77 8.59 9.95
CA PHE A 123 -12.83 7.38 10.77
C PHE A 123 -13.80 7.54 11.95
N GLU A 124 -13.84 8.73 12.56
CA GLU A 124 -14.76 9.06 13.65
C GLU A 124 -16.24 9.01 13.20
N LYS A 125 -16.58 9.46 11.99
CA LYS A 125 -17.94 9.39 11.43
C LYS A 125 -18.50 7.95 11.42
N TYR A 126 -17.65 6.96 11.19
CA TYR A 126 -18.04 5.56 11.05
C TYR A 126 -17.68 4.69 12.27
N ASN A 127 -17.24 5.31 13.38
CA ASN A 127 -16.77 4.62 14.57
C ASN A 127 -15.63 3.61 14.29
N ILE A 128 -14.75 3.92 13.34
CA ILE A 128 -13.56 3.11 13.03
C ILE A 128 -12.53 3.33 14.13
N LYS A 129 -11.99 2.23 14.68
CA LYS A 129 -10.98 2.33 15.73
C LYS A 129 -9.63 2.72 15.12
N LYS A 130 -9.06 3.83 15.59
CA LYS A 130 -7.80 4.41 15.05
C LYS A 130 -6.59 3.49 15.13
N ALA A 131 -6.52 2.63 16.14
CA ALA A 131 -5.35 1.78 16.37
C ALA A 131 -5.53 0.46 15.61
N ASN A 132 -4.75 0.27 14.54
CA ASN A 132 -4.51 -1.01 13.85
C ASN A 132 -5.68 -1.67 13.12
N ASP A 133 -6.86 -1.04 13.05
CA ASP A 133 -8.04 -1.66 12.41
C ASP A 133 -7.98 -1.63 10.87
N THR A 134 -7.26 -0.69 10.25
CA THR A 134 -7.09 -0.72 8.79
C THR A 134 -6.08 -1.80 8.40
N ALA A 135 -6.49 -2.78 7.61
CA ALA A 135 -5.55 -3.77 7.13
C ALA A 135 -4.53 -3.16 6.17
N GLU A 136 -3.37 -3.80 6.12
CA GLU A 136 -2.22 -3.45 5.28
C GLU A 136 -2.44 -3.76 3.78
N ASP A 137 -3.69 -3.95 3.33
CA ASP A 137 -4.05 -4.32 1.95
C ASP A 137 -5.35 -3.61 1.52
N PHE A 138 -5.37 -3.12 0.29
CA PHE A 138 -6.52 -2.45 -0.32
C PHE A 138 -6.56 -2.63 -1.84
N VAL A 139 -7.74 -2.44 -2.42
CA VAL A 139 -7.97 -2.50 -3.87
C VAL A 139 -8.44 -1.15 -4.37
N VAL A 140 -7.98 -0.74 -5.55
CA VAL A 140 -8.43 0.48 -6.22
C VAL A 140 -9.18 0.13 -7.50
N GLN A 141 -10.38 0.69 -7.68
CA GLN A 141 -11.17 0.62 -8.93
C GLN A 141 -12.01 1.88 -9.07
N ASP A 142 -12.07 2.48 -10.26
CA ASP A 142 -12.95 3.62 -10.58
C ASP A 142 -12.84 4.81 -9.61
N ASN A 143 -11.61 5.14 -9.19
CA ASN A 143 -11.30 6.19 -8.20
C ASN A 143 -11.81 5.91 -6.78
N LEU A 144 -12.19 4.67 -6.51
CA LEU A 144 -12.56 4.21 -5.18
C LEU A 144 -11.48 3.28 -4.65
N LEU A 145 -11.14 3.46 -3.38
CA LEU A 145 -10.23 2.62 -2.63
C LEU A 145 -11.05 1.80 -1.63
N TYR A 146 -10.97 0.48 -1.76
CA TYR A 146 -11.65 -0.50 -0.94
C TYR A 146 -10.66 -1.13 0.03
N PHE A 147 -10.93 -1.03 1.33
CA PHE A 147 -10.00 -1.46 2.38
C PHE A 147 -10.70 -2.24 3.46
N TYR A 148 -9.96 -3.06 4.20
CA TYR A 148 -10.49 -3.79 5.33
C TYR A 148 -10.45 -2.99 6.62
N LEU A 149 -11.41 -3.32 7.48
CA LEU A 149 -11.41 -3.04 8.91
C LEU A 149 -11.29 -4.37 9.64
N ALA A 150 -10.05 -4.79 9.89
CA ALA A 150 -9.69 -6.14 10.32
C ALA A 150 -10.25 -6.51 11.70
N GLU A 151 -10.21 -5.60 12.67
CA GLU A 151 -10.75 -5.84 14.01
C GLU A 151 -12.28 -5.80 14.03
N GLN A 152 -12.88 -4.98 13.17
CA GLN A 152 -14.33 -4.82 13.11
C GLN A 152 -15.03 -5.81 12.17
N LEU A 153 -14.28 -6.63 11.41
CA LEU A 153 -14.78 -7.53 10.36
C LEU A 153 -15.67 -6.80 9.36
N ARG A 154 -15.23 -5.61 8.93
CA ARG A 154 -15.93 -4.79 7.93
C ARG A 154 -15.00 -4.49 6.76
N PHE A 155 -15.55 -3.89 5.72
CA PHE A 155 -14.77 -3.18 4.72
C PHE A 155 -15.28 -1.75 4.57
N GLY A 156 -14.40 -0.85 4.16
CA GLY A 156 -14.70 0.54 3.85
C GLY A 156 -14.43 0.87 2.39
N VAL A 157 -15.05 1.95 1.92
CA VAL A 157 -14.82 2.53 0.60
C VAL A 157 -14.51 4.01 0.77
N LEU A 158 -13.34 4.43 0.28
CA LEU A 158 -12.88 5.80 0.26
C LEU A 158 -12.90 6.33 -1.19
N ASP A 159 -13.46 7.51 -1.41
CA ASP A 159 -13.35 8.21 -2.68
C ASP A 159 -11.97 8.89 -2.76
N ILE A 160 -11.16 8.48 -3.73
CA ILE A 160 -9.78 8.96 -3.88
C ILE A 160 -9.75 10.43 -4.24
N ASN A 161 -10.75 10.99 -4.92
CA ASN A 161 -10.73 12.40 -5.30
C ASN A 161 -11.07 13.30 -4.11
N THR A 162 -12.11 12.97 -3.36
CA THR A 162 -12.59 13.79 -2.22
C THR A 162 -11.86 13.48 -0.91
N LYS A 163 -11.24 12.29 -0.81
CA LYS A 163 -10.64 11.74 0.42
C LYS A 163 -11.66 11.40 1.51
N GLU A 164 -12.93 11.27 1.14
CA GLU A 164 -14.01 10.95 2.07
C GLU A 164 -14.31 9.46 2.07
N ILE A 165 -14.67 8.91 3.24
CA ILE A 165 -15.21 7.56 3.31
C ILE A 165 -16.69 7.65 2.93
N ILE A 166 -17.07 6.95 1.87
CA ILE A 166 -18.43 6.99 1.31
C ILE A 166 -19.27 5.78 1.73
N TYR A 167 -18.64 4.73 2.24
CA TYR A 167 -19.33 3.53 2.71
C TYR A 167 -18.48 2.76 3.71
N VAL A 168 -19.13 2.16 4.71
CA VAL A 168 -18.58 1.13 5.57
C VAL A 168 -19.64 0.04 5.71
N SER A 169 -19.24 -1.22 5.54
CA SER A 169 -20.15 -2.34 5.63
C SER A 169 -20.66 -2.57 7.05
N GLU A 170 -21.81 -3.23 7.16
CA GLU A 170 -22.14 -3.93 8.41
C GLU A 170 -21.07 -5.00 8.72
N PRO A 171 -20.89 -5.39 10.00
CA PRO A 171 -20.01 -6.49 10.36
C PRO A 171 -20.35 -7.76 9.57
N ILE A 172 -19.35 -8.32 8.92
CA ILE A 172 -19.45 -9.60 8.22
C ILE A 172 -19.43 -10.70 9.26
N ALA A 173 -20.47 -11.53 9.28
CA ALA A 173 -20.56 -12.64 10.21
C ALA A 173 -19.55 -13.74 9.82
N VAL A 174 -18.48 -13.87 10.61
CA VAL A 174 -17.48 -14.94 10.48
C VAL A 174 -17.57 -15.82 11.72
N VAL A 175 -17.81 -17.12 11.53
CA VAL A 175 -17.92 -18.09 12.63
C VAL A 175 -16.55 -18.29 13.27
N GLU A 176 -16.47 -18.19 14.60
CA GLU A 176 -15.23 -18.47 15.34
C GLU A 176 -14.87 -19.96 15.28
N ARG A 177 -13.58 -20.27 15.19
CA ARG A 177 -13.05 -21.63 15.27
C ARG A 177 -11.88 -21.70 16.24
N ASP A 178 -11.71 -22.85 16.88
CA ASP A 178 -10.61 -23.07 17.84
C ASP A 178 -9.23 -23.12 17.17
N ASP A 179 -9.16 -23.39 15.87
CA ASP A 179 -7.92 -23.64 15.12
C ASP A 179 -7.43 -22.44 14.28
N CYS A 180 -8.18 -21.34 14.23
CA CYS A 180 -7.81 -20.17 13.45
C CYS A 180 -8.40 -18.87 14.00
N PHE A 181 -7.70 -17.75 13.77
CA PHE A 181 -8.26 -16.43 14.03
C PHE A 181 -9.45 -16.13 13.09
N THR A 182 -10.47 -15.49 13.67
CA THR A 182 -11.60 -14.93 12.93
C THR A 182 -11.12 -13.69 12.19
N GLN A 183 -11.07 -13.76 10.85
CA GLN A 183 -10.59 -12.65 10.03
C GLN A 183 -11.17 -12.70 8.62
N LEU A 184 -11.22 -11.53 7.99
CA LEU A 184 -11.40 -11.40 6.55
C LEU A 184 -10.07 -11.67 5.84
N LYS A 185 -10.14 -12.14 4.61
CA LYS A 185 -9.02 -12.54 3.75
C LYS A 185 -9.34 -12.13 2.31
N ASP A 186 -8.31 -11.69 1.58
CA ASP A 186 -8.35 -11.44 0.14
C ASP A 186 -9.52 -10.56 -0.38
N LEU A 187 -9.25 -9.27 -0.56
CA LEU A 187 -10.25 -8.32 -1.06
C LEU A 187 -10.10 -8.26 -2.57
N LYS A 188 -11.22 -8.39 -3.28
CA LYS A 188 -11.26 -8.20 -4.72
C LYS A 188 -12.47 -7.35 -5.08
N VAL A 189 -12.30 -6.53 -6.09
CA VAL A 189 -13.36 -5.68 -6.64
C VAL A 189 -13.40 -5.93 -8.13
N SER A 190 -14.61 -6.06 -8.66
CA SER A 190 -14.84 -6.17 -10.09
C SER A 190 -16.22 -5.62 -10.39
N GLU A 191 -16.29 -4.69 -11.34
CA GLU A 191 -17.54 -4.01 -11.73
C GLU A 191 -18.20 -3.36 -10.50
N ASN A 192 -19.45 -3.67 -10.22
CA ASN A 192 -20.21 -3.17 -9.06
C ASN A 192 -20.13 -4.09 -7.83
N LYS A 193 -19.21 -5.07 -7.81
CA LYS A 193 -19.15 -6.11 -6.77
C LYS A 193 -17.84 -6.10 -5.98
N VAL A 194 -17.98 -6.34 -4.68
CA VAL A 194 -16.88 -6.58 -3.74
C VAL A 194 -16.94 -8.04 -3.30
N TYR A 195 -15.80 -8.71 -3.38
CA TYR A 195 -15.61 -10.11 -3.02
C TYR A 195 -14.63 -10.18 -1.86
N ILE A 196 -15.02 -10.84 -0.78
CA ILE A 196 -14.20 -11.01 0.42
C ILE A 196 -14.26 -12.47 0.83
N LEU A 197 -13.10 -13.11 0.92
CA LEU A 197 -12.99 -14.43 1.53
C LEU A 197 -12.89 -14.28 3.05
N ASP A 198 -13.37 -15.22 3.84
CA ASP A 198 -13.11 -15.24 5.29
C ASP A 198 -12.18 -16.40 5.69
N SER A 199 -11.80 -16.44 6.97
CA SER A 199 -10.99 -17.53 7.52
C SER A 199 -11.65 -18.91 7.47
N ASN A 200 -12.97 -18.98 7.24
CA ASN A 200 -13.75 -20.20 7.08
C ASN A 200 -13.94 -20.65 5.63
N HIS A 201 -13.28 -19.97 4.68
CA HIS A 201 -13.43 -20.21 3.24
C HIS A 201 -14.83 -19.86 2.70
N THR A 202 -15.59 -19.01 3.41
CA THR A 202 -16.82 -18.44 2.89
C THR A 202 -16.48 -17.24 2.01
N LEU A 203 -17.02 -17.23 0.79
CA LEU A 203 -16.95 -16.06 -0.09
C LEU A 203 -18.17 -15.18 0.15
N HIS A 204 -17.93 -13.98 0.65
CA HIS A 204 -18.94 -12.93 0.83
C HIS A 204 -18.93 -12.01 -0.40
N ILE A 205 -20.09 -11.81 -1.01
CA ILE A 205 -20.27 -10.99 -2.21
C ILE A 205 -21.22 -9.85 -1.88
N PHE A 206 -20.74 -8.62 -2.06
CA PHE A 206 -21.51 -7.40 -1.90
C PHE A 206 -21.71 -6.76 -3.26
N GLU A 207 -22.90 -6.23 -3.52
CA GLU A 207 -23.23 -5.56 -4.76
C GLU A 207 -23.71 -4.14 -4.46
N ARG A 208 -23.18 -3.17 -5.21
CA ARG A 208 -23.64 -1.78 -5.16
C ARG A 208 -24.83 -1.62 -6.12
N GLU A 209 -25.95 -1.11 -5.61
CA GLU A 209 -27.08 -0.69 -6.44
C GLU A 209 -26.63 0.42 -7.41
N GLU A 210 -27.12 0.34 -8.66
CA GLU A 210 -26.84 1.33 -9.72
C GLU A 210 -27.66 2.62 -9.56
#